data_AF-F4ZBV5-F1
#
_entry.id   AF-F4ZBV5-F1
#
_cell.length_a   1.000
_cell.length_b   1.000
_cell.length_c   1.000
_cell.angle_alpha   90.00
_cell.angle_beta   90.00
_cell.angle_gamma   90.00
#
_symmetry.space_group_name_H-M   'P 1'
#
loop_
_entity.id
_entity.type
_entity.pdbx_description
1 polymer ?
#
loop_
_entity_poly.entity_id
_entity_poly.type
_entity_poly.pdbx_seq_one_letter_code
_entity_poly.pdbx_strand_id
1 'polypeptide(L)'
;PLFYKLVAHGTSALTRDAVLEFLNKHNVVQADPVTRLFDVLRQEGSSVIKQEDLKSMMAGILACHRGLEFLHETPEFQDRYAETVIYRIFYSLDRSGSGCLTLRDLKRSDLLEALAMLDAEEDINAVLRYFSYEHFYVIYCKFWELDADHDFLISKDDMLKYL
;
A
#
# COMPACT_ATOMS: atom_id res chain seq x y z
N PRO A 1 -5.25 -7.74 -4.42
CA PRO A 1 -4.52 -6.75 -5.26
C PRO A 1 -4.82 -6.84 -6.77
N LEU A 2 -4.60 -8.00 -7.42
CA LEU A 2 -4.78 -8.14 -8.88
C LEU A 2 -6.21 -7.84 -9.34
N PHE A 3 -7.21 -8.31 -8.58
CA PHE A 3 -8.62 -8.01 -8.85
C PHE A 3 -8.87 -6.50 -8.91
N TYR A 4 -8.49 -5.78 -7.86
CA TYR A 4 -8.65 -4.33 -7.73
C TYR A 4 -7.82 -3.51 -8.73
N LYS A 5 -6.84 -4.11 -9.41
CA LYS A 5 -6.12 -3.48 -10.52
C LYS A 5 -6.84 -3.68 -11.86
N LEU A 6 -7.34 -4.88 -12.11
CA LEU A 6 -7.93 -5.24 -13.39
C LEU A 6 -9.39 -4.80 -13.52
N VAL A 7 -10.08 -4.64 -12.39
CA VAL A 7 -11.46 -4.20 -12.38
C VAL A 7 -11.52 -2.74 -12.79
N ALA A 8 -12.17 -2.46 -13.92
CA ALA A 8 -12.51 -1.11 -14.32
C ALA A 8 -13.47 -0.48 -13.29
N HIS A 9 -13.38 0.83 -13.07
CA HIS A 9 -14.26 1.53 -12.13
C HIS A 9 -15.74 1.21 -12.42
N GLY A 10 -16.39 0.53 -11.48
CA GLY A 10 -17.83 0.23 -11.52
C GLY A 10 -18.23 -1.19 -11.90
N THR A 11 -17.30 -2.11 -12.18
CA THR A 11 -17.62 -3.54 -12.39
C THR A 11 -17.27 -4.38 -11.16
N SER A 12 -18.08 -5.41 -10.86
CA SER A 12 -17.86 -6.33 -9.73
C SER A 12 -17.27 -7.69 -10.15
N ALA A 13 -16.94 -7.86 -11.43
CA ALA A 13 -16.50 -9.13 -11.99
C ALA A 13 -15.39 -8.92 -13.04
N LEU A 14 -14.48 -9.91 -13.12
CA LEU A 14 -13.48 -10.01 -14.17
C LEU A 14 -13.81 -11.16 -15.11
N THR A 15 -13.59 -10.95 -16.40
CA THR A 15 -13.68 -12.05 -17.37
C THR A 15 -12.41 -12.91 -17.30
N ARG A 16 -12.56 -14.21 -17.56
CA ARG A 16 -11.43 -15.14 -17.65
C ARG A 16 -10.38 -14.65 -18.66
N ASP A 17 -10.85 -14.12 -19.80
CA ASP A 17 -10.00 -13.66 -20.88
C ASP A 17 -9.14 -12.47 -20.46
N ALA A 18 -9.69 -11.50 -19.71
CA ALA A 18 -8.93 -10.36 -19.20
C ALA A 18 -7.82 -10.80 -18.24
N VAL A 19 -8.08 -11.80 -17.39
CA VAL A 19 -7.06 -12.37 -16.49
C VAL A 19 -5.97 -13.09 -17.29
N LEU A 20 -6.34 -13.94 -18.25
CA LEU A 20 -5.37 -14.67 -19.07
C LEU A 20 -4.53 -13.74 -19.94
N GLU A 21 -5.13 -12.69 -20.50
CA GLU A 21 -4.43 -11.67 -21.29
C GLU A 21 -3.37 -10.96 -20.43
N PHE A 22 -3.72 -10.55 -19.21
CA PHE A 22 -2.77 -9.94 -18.28
C PHE A 22 -1.62 -10.91 -17.94
N LEU A 23 -1.94 -12.15 -17.58
CA LEU A 23 -0.94 -13.15 -17.19
C LEU A 23 0.04 -13.46 -18.34
N ASN A 24 -0.47 -13.58 -19.57
CA ASN A 24 0.33 -13.83 -20.75
C ASN A 24 1.22 -12.64 -21.11
N LYS A 25 0.65 -11.43 -21.10
CA LYS A 25 1.34 -10.18 -21.44
C LYS A 25 2.52 -9.88 -20.51
N HIS A 26 2.35 -10.17 -19.22
CA HIS A 26 3.40 -9.95 -18.21
C HIS A 26 4.27 -11.19 -17.96
N ASN A 27 4.12 -12.24 -18.78
CA ASN A 27 4.85 -13.50 -18.63
C ASN A 27 4.89 -14.01 -17.18
N VAL A 28 3.76 -13.86 -16.48
CA VAL A 28 3.65 -14.05 -15.02
C VAL A 28 4.01 -15.48 -14.64
N VAL A 29 3.82 -16.45 -15.53
CA VAL A 29 4.14 -17.86 -15.26
C VAL A 29 5.65 -18.11 -15.14
N GLN A 30 6.49 -17.36 -15.86
CA GLN A 30 7.94 -17.59 -15.93
C GLN A 30 8.74 -16.59 -15.10
N ALA A 31 8.17 -15.42 -14.79
CA ALA A 31 8.86 -14.37 -14.03
C ALA A 31 9.05 -14.74 -12.56
N ASP A 32 10.16 -14.27 -11.97
CA ASP A 32 10.41 -14.40 -10.54
C ASP A 32 9.35 -13.67 -9.70
N PRO A 33 9.06 -14.11 -8.46
CA PRO A 33 7.97 -13.55 -7.65
C PRO A 33 8.01 -12.02 -7.48
N VAL A 34 9.19 -11.43 -7.36
CA VAL A 34 9.34 -9.98 -7.17
C VAL A 34 9.05 -9.24 -8.48
N THR A 35 9.51 -9.77 -9.62
CA THR A 35 9.16 -9.22 -10.93
C THR A 35 7.66 -9.29 -11.18
N ARG A 36 6.99 -10.39 -10.79
CA ARG A 36 5.52 -10.49 -10.87
C ARG A 36 4.83 -9.44 -10.02
N LEU A 37 5.27 -9.26 -8.77
CA LEU A 37 4.74 -8.22 -7.89
C LEU A 37 4.92 -6.84 -8.53
N PHE A 38 6.11 -6.55 -9.07
CA PHE A 38 6.39 -5.29 -9.74
C PHE A 38 5.44 -5.00 -10.90
N ASP A 39 5.21 -5.99 -11.77
CA ASP A 39 4.27 -5.90 -12.89
C ASP A 39 2.81 -5.75 -12.44
N VAL A 40 2.43 -6.41 -11.35
CA VAL A 40 1.11 -6.26 -10.74
C VAL A 40 0.94 -4.88 -10.10
N LEU A 41 1.98 -4.21 -9.63
CA LEU A 41 1.82 -2.90 -8.99
C LEU A 41 1.89 -1.75 -10.00
N ARG A 42 2.90 -1.69 -10.86
CA ARG A 42 3.16 -0.54 -11.76
C ARG A 42 2.02 -0.25 -12.75
N GLN A 43 1.86 1.01 -13.17
CA GLN A 43 1.01 1.31 -14.34
C GLN A 43 1.51 0.63 -15.62
N GLU A 44 0.58 0.38 -16.55
CA GLU A 44 0.92 -0.17 -17.85
C GLU A 44 1.92 0.74 -18.59
N GLY A 45 2.95 0.13 -19.18
CA GLY A 45 4.03 0.86 -19.87
C GLY A 45 5.03 1.58 -18.94
N SER A 46 4.75 1.72 -17.64
CA SER A 46 5.68 2.34 -16.69
C SER A 46 6.83 1.40 -16.34
N SER A 47 8.04 1.96 -16.15
CA SER A 47 9.21 1.25 -15.63
C SER A 47 9.43 1.46 -14.13
N VAL A 48 8.49 2.13 -13.46
CA VAL A 48 8.54 2.46 -12.03
C VAL A 48 7.15 2.32 -11.39
N ILE A 49 7.12 2.14 -10.07
CA ILE A 49 5.93 2.19 -9.21
C ILE A 49 5.93 3.53 -8.49
N LYS A 50 4.79 4.23 -8.52
CA LYS A 50 4.54 5.44 -7.75
C LYS A 50 3.63 5.15 -6.55
N GLN A 51 3.50 6.10 -5.62
CA GLN A 51 2.62 5.95 -4.46
C GLN A 51 1.16 5.66 -4.85
N GLU A 52 0.67 6.33 -5.90
CA GLU A 52 -0.68 6.13 -6.44
C GLU A 52 -0.96 4.69 -6.89
N ASP A 53 0.07 3.99 -7.36
CA ASP A 53 -0.03 2.61 -7.85
C ASP A 53 -0.28 1.60 -6.72
N LEU A 54 0.10 1.94 -5.49
CA LEU A 54 -0.11 1.09 -4.32
C LEU A 54 -1.55 1.18 -3.78
N LYS A 55 -2.37 2.13 -4.23
CA LYS A 55 -3.75 2.30 -3.75
C LYS A 55 -4.61 1.07 -4.02
N SER A 56 -4.51 0.46 -5.21
CA SER A 56 -5.26 -0.77 -5.54
C SER A 56 -4.81 -1.98 -4.70
N MET A 57 -3.55 -2.01 -4.28
CA MET A 57 -3.06 -3.02 -3.34
C MET A 57 -3.69 -2.81 -1.96
N MET A 58 -3.65 -1.58 -1.44
CA MET A 58 -4.22 -1.25 -0.14
C MET A 58 -5.74 -1.45 -0.08
N ALA A 59 -6.47 -1.10 -1.14
CA ALA A 59 -7.90 -1.36 -1.23
C ALA A 59 -8.21 -2.86 -1.09
N GLY A 60 -7.40 -3.72 -1.71
CA GLY A 60 -7.54 -5.16 -1.56
C GLY A 60 -7.17 -5.69 -0.18
N ILE A 61 -6.15 -5.12 0.46
CA ILE A 61 -5.77 -5.49 1.83
C ILE A 61 -6.89 -5.12 2.81
N LEU A 62 -7.38 -3.87 2.73
CA LEU A 62 -8.46 -3.38 3.59
C LEU A 62 -9.75 -4.19 3.44
N ALA A 63 -10.08 -4.59 2.20
CA ALA A 63 -11.29 -5.36 1.95
C ALA A 63 -11.22 -6.84 2.41
N CYS A 64 -10.02 -7.42 2.55
CA CYS A 64 -9.85 -8.86 2.76
C CYS A 64 -9.22 -9.25 4.10
N HIS A 65 -8.43 -8.37 4.72
CA HIS A 65 -7.68 -8.73 5.91
C HIS A 65 -8.54 -8.63 7.18
N ARG A 66 -8.73 -9.74 7.88
CA ARG A 66 -9.58 -9.84 9.09
C ARG A 66 -9.20 -8.85 10.19
N GLY A 67 -7.90 -8.72 10.45
CA GLY A 67 -7.36 -7.75 11.40
C GLY A 67 -7.61 -6.28 11.05
N LEU A 68 -8.31 -5.97 9.95
CA LEU A 68 -8.70 -4.62 9.54
C LEU A 68 -10.22 -4.46 9.34
N GLU A 69 -11.03 -5.49 9.60
CA GLU A 69 -12.50 -5.44 9.43
C GLU A 69 -13.16 -4.29 10.19
N PHE A 70 -12.64 -3.95 11.37
CA PHE A 70 -13.14 -2.84 12.18
C PHE A 70 -13.02 -1.47 11.48
N LEU A 71 -12.16 -1.34 10.46
CA LEU A 71 -12.05 -0.11 9.68
C LEU A 71 -13.14 0.02 8.61
N HIS A 72 -13.88 -1.05 8.29
CA HIS A 72 -14.90 -1.02 7.22
C HIS A 72 -15.98 0.04 7.45
N GLU A 73 -16.29 0.33 8.71
CA GLU A 73 -17.28 1.34 9.11
C GLU A 73 -16.73 2.77 9.13
N THR A 74 -15.42 2.96 8.92
CA THR A 74 -14.73 4.26 9.03
C THR A 74 -13.89 4.59 7.78
N PRO A 75 -14.52 5.02 6.68
CA PRO A 75 -13.82 5.29 5.41
C PRO A 75 -12.65 6.28 5.53
N GLU A 76 -12.80 7.32 6.34
CA GLU A 76 -11.73 8.31 6.58
C GLU A 76 -10.47 7.65 7.18
N PHE A 77 -10.64 6.73 8.14
CA PHE A 77 -9.51 6.01 8.73
C PHE A 77 -8.91 5.00 7.76
N GLN A 78 -9.70 4.40 6.86
CA GLN A 78 -9.16 3.55 5.80
C GLN A 78 -8.21 4.31 4.89
N ASP A 79 -8.61 5.50 4.45
CA ASP A 79 -7.79 6.35 3.59
C ASP A 79 -6.50 6.76 4.30
N ARG A 80 -6.58 7.20 5.57
CA ARG A 80 -5.41 7.62 6.36
C ARG A 80 -4.46 6.46 6.67
N TYR A 81 -5.00 5.28 6.97
CA TYR A 81 -4.20 4.08 7.18
C TYR A 81 -3.50 3.67 5.87
N ALA A 82 -4.22 3.61 4.75
CA ALA A 82 -3.64 3.28 3.46
C ALA A 82 -2.53 4.26 3.05
N GLU A 83 -2.76 5.55 3.24
CA GLU A 83 -1.78 6.60 2.98
C GLU A 83 -0.51 6.41 3.84
N THR A 84 -0.68 6.13 5.13
CA THR A 84 0.42 5.90 6.07
C THR A 84 1.24 4.66 5.69
N VAL A 85 0.58 3.55 5.34
CA VAL A 85 1.28 2.32 4.88
C VAL A 85 2.09 2.60 3.63
N ILE A 86 1.51 3.31 2.64
CA ILE A 86 2.20 3.69 1.40
C ILE A 86 3.43 4.56 1.70
N TYR A 87 3.30 5.56 2.57
CA TYR A 87 4.45 6.37 2.99
C TYR A 87 5.53 5.54 3.68
N ARG A 88 5.16 4.60 4.56
CA ARG A 88 6.12 3.71 5.23
C ARG A 88 6.88 2.81 4.25
N ILE A 89 6.20 2.31 3.22
CA ILE A 89 6.83 1.54 2.14
C ILE A 89 7.84 2.41 1.39
N PHE A 90 7.42 3.60 0.91
CA PHE A 90 8.31 4.49 0.17
C PHE A 90 9.48 5.00 1.03
N TYR A 91 9.23 5.33 2.30
CA TYR A 91 10.28 5.73 3.24
C TYR A 91 11.39 4.67 3.36
N SER A 92 11.03 3.38 3.31
CA SER A 92 11.97 2.28 3.48
C SER A 92 12.67 1.88 2.17
N LEU A 93 11.94 1.95 1.04
CA LEU A 93 12.39 1.43 -0.25
C LEU A 93 12.98 2.51 -1.18
N ASP A 94 12.43 3.73 -1.20
CA ASP A 94 12.86 4.84 -2.08
C ASP A 94 13.99 5.65 -1.43
N ARG A 95 15.16 5.03 -1.31
CA ARG A 95 16.33 5.65 -0.64
C ARG A 95 16.86 6.89 -1.37
N SER A 96 16.54 7.07 -2.64
CA SER A 96 16.91 8.26 -3.41
C SER A 96 15.91 9.41 -3.22
N GLY A 97 14.74 9.18 -2.61
CA GLY A 97 13.69 10.17 -2.46
C GLY A 97 13.10 10.63 -3.81
N SER A 98 13.12 9.75 -4.80
CA SER A 98 12.71 10.06 -6.18
C SER A 98 11.18 10.02 -6.38
N GLY A 99 10.44 9.48 -5.42
CA GLY A 99 9.02 9.16 -5.53
C GLY A 99 8.73 7.98 -6.48
N CYS A 100 9.77 7.27 -6.93
CA CYS A 100 9.68 6.23 -7.95
C CYS A 100 10.44 4.97 -7.53
N LEU A 101 9.72 3.87 -7.32
CA LEU A 101 10.35 2.58 -7.03
C LEU A 101 10.62 1.82 -8.32
N THR A 102 11.88 1.45 -8.55
CA THR A 102 12.27 0.60 -9.68
C THR A 102 12.17 -0.88 -9.32
N LEU A 103 12.19 -1.76 -10.33
CA LEU A 103 12.29 -3.21 -10.10
C LEU A 103 13.53 -3.57 -9.27
N ARG A 104 14.62 -2.82 -9.42
CA ARG A 104 15.86 -3.04 -8.67
C ARG A 104 15.67 -2.75 -7.18
N ASP A 105 14.93 -1.68 -6.85
CA ASP A 105 14.63 -1.32 -5.47
C ASP A 105 13.76 -2.40 -4.84
N LEU A 106 12.74 -2.87 -5.57
CA LEU A 106 11.86 -3.93 -5.09
C LEU A 106 12.61 -5.25 -4.88
N LYS A 107 13.51 -5.65 -5.79
CA LYS A 107 14.37 -6.84 -5.65
C LYS A 107 15.34 -6.79 -4.47
N ARG A 108 15.59 -5.61 -3.91
CA ARG A 108 16.46 -5.40 -2.74
C ARG A 108 15.67 -5.13 -1.47
N SER A 109 14.35 -5.11 -1.57
CA SER A 109 13.43 -4.87 -0.47
C SER A 109 12.92 -6.16 0.12
N ASP A 110 12.23 -6.01 1.23
CA ASP A 110 11.50 -7.02 1.98
C ASP A 110 9.97 -6.93 1.72
N LEU A 111 9.50 -6.15 0.74
CA LEU A 111 8.06 -5.92 0.55
C LEU A 111 7.31 -7.22 0.25
N LEU A 112 7.88 -8.09 -0.58
CA LEU A 112 7.26 -9.38 -0.89
C LEU A 112 7.16 -10.29 0.35
N GLU A 113 8.19 -10.28 1.21
CA GLU A 113 8.19 -11.04 2.46
C GLU A 113 7.16 -10.47 3.44
N ALA A 114 7.05 -9.14 3.55
CA ALA A 114 6.06 -8.48 4.38
C ALA A 114 4.63 -8.76 3.91
N LEU A 115 4.38 -8.78 2.60
CA LEU A 115 3.08 -9.19 2.03
C LEU A 115 2.77 -10.66 2.30
N ALA A 116 3.76 -11.55 2.22
CA ALA A 116 3.57 -12.95 2.56
C ALA A 116 3.25 -13.16 4.05
N MET A 117 3.87 -12.38 4.94
CA MET A 117 3.53 -12.36 6.37
C MET A 117 2.12 -11.80 6.59
N LEU A 118 1.74 -10.75 5.89
CA LEU A 118 0.40 -10.17 5.93
C LEU A 118 -0.70 -11.17 5.53
N ASP A 119 -0.43 -12.04 4.55
CA ASP A 119 -1.38 -13.09 4.18
C ASP A 119 -1.47 -14.23 5.21
N ALA A 120 -0.43 -14.43 6.04
CA ALA A 120 -0.33 -15.53 6.99
C ALA A 120 -0.81 -15.19 8.40
N GLU A 121 -0.64 -13.94 8.83
CA GLU A 121 -0.96 -13.46 10.18
C GLU A 121 -2.38 -12.88 10.22
N GLU A 122 -3.22 -13.36 11.15
CA GLU A 122 -4.55 -12.74 11.35
C GLU A 122 -4.45 -11.42 12.13
N ASP A 123 -3.47 -11.29 13.03
CA ASP A 123 -3.20 -10.07 13.77
C ASP A 123 -2.34 -9.11 12.93
N ILE A 124 -2.98 -8.04 12.46
CA ILE A 124 -2.32 -7.00 11.66
C ILE A 124 -1.13 -6.36 12.40
N ASN A 125 -1.15 -6.33 13.73
CA ASN A 125 -0.10 -5.71 14.53
C ASN A 125 1.13 -6.61 14.69
N ALA A 126 1.02 -7.92 14.43
CA ALA A 126 2.18 -8.79 14.31
C ALA A 126 3.02 -8.45 13.06
N VAL A 127 2.39 -7.86 12.03
CA VAL A 127 3.03 -7.46 10.77
C VAL A 127 3.64 -6.05 10.90
N LEU A 128 4.70 -5.95 11.69
CA LEU A 128 5.34 -4.68 12.03
C LEU A 128 5.88 -3.91 10.82
N ARG A 129 6.30 -4.63 9.76
CA ARG A 129 6.80 -4.04 8.53
C ARG A 129 5.63 -3.51 7.72
N TYR A 130 5.59 -2.19 7.58
CA TYR A 130 4.60 -1.43 6.79
C TYR A 130 3.16 -1.44 7.32
N PHE A 131 2.64 -2.59 7.75
CA PHE A 131 1.20 -2.81 7.88
C PHE A 131 0.64 -2.71 9.31
N SER A 132 1.46 -2.72 10.37
CA SER A 132 0.95 -2.58 11.74
C SER A 132 0.01 -1.37 11.90
N TYR A 133 -1.21 -1.65 12.37
CA TYR A 133 -2.24 -0.65 12.64
C TYR A 133 -1.87 0.19 13.87
N GLU A 134 -1.28 -0.42 14.90
CA GLU A 134 -0.78 0.31 16.07
C GLU A 134 0.26 1.36 15.68
N HIS A 135 1.19 1.04 14.77
CA HIS A 135 2.13 2.05 14.26
C HIS A 135 1.42 3.20 13.56
N PHE A 136 0.42 2.91 12.73
CA PHE A 136 -0.42 3.95 12.13
C PHE A 136 -1.11 4.79 13.20
N TYR A 137 -1.73 4.16 14.19
CA TYR A 137 -2.51 4.84 15.22
C TYR A 137 -1.64 5.79 16.04
N VAL A 138 -0.43 5.37 16.43
CA VAL A 138 0.53 6.24 17.14
C VAL A 138 0.92 7.46 16.30
N ILE A 139 1.21 7.26 15.00
CA ILE A 139 1.55 8.35 14.09
C ILE A 139 0.37 9.31 13.94
N TYR A 140 -0.83 8.77 13.72
CA TYR A 140 -2.05 9.54 13.52
C TYR A 140 -2.43 10.34 14.76
N CYS A 141 -2.40 9.73 15.96
CA CYS A 141 -2.65 10.44 17.21
C CYS A 141 -1.68 11.59 17.41
N LYS A 142 -0.39 11.39 17.13
CA LYS A 142 0.61 12.47 17.25
C LYS A 142 0.36 13.59 16.25
N PHE A 143 -0.02 13.27 15.02
CA PHE A 143 -0.43 14.26 14.05
C PHE A 143 -1.65 15.05 14.54
N TRP A 144 -2.69 14.35 14.99
CA TRP A 144 -3.95 14.93 15.45
C TRP A 144 -3.79 15.79 16.71
N GLU A 145 -2.86 15.45 17.61
CA GLU A 145 -2.50 16.28 18.77
C GLU A 145 -1.87 17.63 18.37
N LEU A 146 -1.17 17.68 17.23
CA LEU A 146 -0.48 18.87 16.74
C LEU A 146 -1.39 19.74 15.86
N ASP A 147 -2.22 19.12 15.02
CA ASP A 147 -3.19 19.74 14.12
C ASP A 147 -4.45 20.19 14.89
N ALA A 148 -4.35 21.36 15.53
CA ALA A 148 -5.40 21.88 16.42
C ALA A 148 -6.63 22.44 15.69
N ASP A 149 -6.47 22.88 14.42
CA ASP A 149 -7.55 23.38 13.58
C ASP A 149 -8.12 22.32 12.62
N HIS A 150 -7.55 21.11 12.64
CA HIS A 150 -8.04 19.92 11.93
C HIS A 150 -8.09 20.14 10.41
N ASP A 151 -7.13 20.91 9.88
CA ASP A 151 -7.01 21.18 8.45
C ASP A 151 -6.13 20.14 7.71
N PHE A 152 -5.60 19.17 8.47
CA PHE A 152 -4.64 18.16 8.01
C PHE A 152 -3.32 18.72 7.51
N LEU A 153 -2.92 19.89 8.01
CA LEU A 153 -1.61 20.48 7.82
C LEU A 153 -0.97 20.71 9.19
N ILE A 154 0.36 20.60 9.24
CA ILE A 154 1.11 20.95 10.44
C ILE A 154 1.91 22.21 10.11
N SER A 155 1.56 23.32 10.75
CA SER A 155 2.31 24.55 10.61
C SER A 155 3.64 24.47 11.36
N LYS A 156 4.52 25.45 11.13
CA LYS A 156 5.76 25.57 11.91
C LYS A 156 5.46 25.74 13.40
N ASP A 157 4.39 26.47 13.76
CA ASP A 157 4.02 26.72 15.14
C ASP A 157 3.46 25.46 15.81
N ASP A 158 2.80 24.60 15.06
CA ASP A 158 2.38 23.28 15.55
C ASP A 158 3.57 22.38 15.81
N MET A 159 4.56 22.34 14.90
CA MET A 159 5.80 21.60 15.11
C MET A 159 6.58 22.03 16.36
N LEU A 160 6.50 23.31 16.76
CA LEU A 160 7.16 23.79 17.98
C LEU A 160 6.55 23.19 19.26
N LYS A 161 5.30 22.71 19.21
CA LYS A 161 4.65 22.03 20.34
C LYS A 161 5.14 20.58 20.51
N TYR A 162 5.82 20.04 19.50
CA TYR A 162 6.38 18.69 19.51
C TYR A 162 7.78 18.61 20.13
N LEU A 163 8.53 19.73 20.15
CA LEU A 163 9.90 19.85 20.66
C LEU A 163 9.94 20.11 22.17
#